data_AF-A0A150T8C2-F1
#
_entry.id   AF-A0A150T8C2-F1
#
_cell.length_a   1.000
_cell.length_b   1.000
_cell.length_c   1.000
_cell.angle_alpha   90.00
_cell.angle_beta   90.00
_cell.angle_gamma   90.00
#
_symmetry.space_group_name_H-M   'P 1'
#
loop_
_entity.id
_entity.type
_entity.pdbx_description
1 polymer ?
#
loop_
_entity_poly.entity_id
_entity_poly.type
_entity_poly.pdbx_seq_one_letter_code
_entity_poly.pdbx_strand_id
1 'polypeptide(L)'
;MFARGTDNAIWHKYYDGGWSSWISLGGAIASGPSAVVTAEGRLTVFARGADNAIWHKYYDGGWSSWISLGGATTHDPAAVVTAEGRLVVFARSSSGELVHRYYDGGWSSWIGWISLGGAMVDQPGSAVTPEGRLVVFARGTDNAIWHKYYDGGWSSWITLGGALTSSPAGI
;
A
#
# COMPACT_ATOMS: atom_id res chain seq x y z
N MET A 1 12.34 -7.44 6.77
CA MET A 1 12.47 -5.97 6.82
C MET A 1 12.72 -5.46 5.42
N PHE A 2 12.11 -4.32 5.06
CA PHE A 2 12.32 -3.62 3.80
C PHE A 2 12.66 -2.16 4.07
N ALA A 3 13.52 -1.57 3.26
CA ALA A 3 13.89 -0.16 3.33
C ALA A 3 14.28 0.36 1.95
N ARG A 4 14.17 1.67 1.74
CA ARG A 4 14.74 2.33 0.57
C ARG A 4 16.20 2.71 0.85
N GLY A 5 17.10 2.36 -0.05
CA GLY A 5 18.51 2.73 0.02
C GLY A 5 18.79 4.14 -0.52
N THR A 6 20.01 4.62 -0.32
CA THR A 6 20.48 5.92 -0.87
C THR A 6 20.60 5.89 -2.40
N ASP A 7 20.66 4.70 -2.99
CA ASP A 7 20.65 4.42 -4.43
C ASP A 7 19.22 4.39 -5.02
N ASN A 8 18.20 4.68 -4.21
CA ASN A 8 16.79 4.60 -4.57
C ASN A 8 16.28 3.19 -4.91
N ALA A 9 17.01 2.13 -4.55
CA ALA A 9 16.50 0.76 -4.63
C ALA A 9 15.75 0.38 -3.35
N ILE A 10 14.87 -0.63 -3.42
CA ILE A 10 14.43 -1.32 -2.20
C ILE A 10 15.48 -2.35 -1.81
N TRP A 11 15.84 -2.35 -0.54
CA TRP A 11 16.68 -3.34 0.10
C TRP A 11 15.84 -4.14 1.09
N HIS A 12 16.14 -5.43 1.22
CA HIS A 12 15.49 -6.28 2.20
C HIS A 12 16.49 -7.09 3.01
N LYS A 13 16.04 -7.51 4.18
CA LYS A 13 16.76 -8.36 5.11
C LYS A 13 15.77 -9.28 5.81
N TYR A 14 16.12 -10.55 5.97
CA TYR A 14 15.25 -11.56 6.58
C TYR A 14 15.93 -12.23 7.78
N TYR A 15 15.13 -12.88 8.62
CA TYR A 15 15.60 -13.58 9.82
C TYR A 15 15.43 -15.08 9.64
N ASP A 16 16.51 -15.83 9.80
CA ASP A 16 16.56 -17.29 9.76
C ASP A 16 17.66 -17.79 10.69
N GLY A 17 17.35 -17.95 11.99
CA GLY A 17 18.34 -18.20 13.05
C GLY A 17 19.34 -17.05 13.28
N GLY A 18 19.22 -15.99 12.50
CA GLY A 18 20.07 -14.82 12.47
C GLY A 18 19.61 -13.88 11.36
N TRP A 19 20.01 -12.63 11.45
CA TRP A 19 19.67 -11.61 10.47
C TRP A 19 20.61 -11.70 9.26
N SER A 20 20.05 -11.84 8.04
CA SER A 20 20.82 -11.91 6.79
C SER A 20 21.66 -10.64 6.52
N SER A 21 22.52 -10.63 5.49
CA SER A 21 23.00 -9.36 4.93
C SER A 21 21.85 -8.62 4.24
N TRP A 22 22.02 -7.32 4.01
CA TRP A 22 21.10 -6.56 3.15
C TRP A 22 21.22 -7.03 1.70
N ILE A 23 20.07 -7.28 1.06
CA ILE A 23 19.99 -7.74 -0.33
C ILE A 23 19.17 -6.72 -1.11
N SER A 24 19.71 -6.26 -2.24
CA SER A 24 19.01 -5.31 -3.10
C SER A 24 17.93 -6.03 -3.91
N LEU A 25 16.74 -5.44 -3.96
CA LEU A 25 15.66 -5.79 -4.88
C LEU A 25 15.67 -4.90 -6.14
N GLY A 26 16.64 -3.99 -6.24
CA GLY A 26 16.75 -2.99 -7.31
C GLY A 26 15.56 -2.02 -7.33
N GLY A 27 15.32 -1.46 -8.52
CA GLY A 27 14.25 -0.49 -8.78
C GLY A 27 14.72 0.96 -8.67
N ALA A 28 13.92 1.87 -9.25
CA ALA A 28 14.09 3.32 -9.14
C ALA A 28 12.90 3.89 -8.35
N ILE A 29 13.00 3.82 -7.03
CA ILE A 29 11.89 4.00 -6.10
C ILE A 29 11.93 5.38 -5.45
N ALA A 30 10.76 5.99 -5.28
CA ALA A 30 10.54 7.35 -4.80
C ALA A 30 9.70 7.43 -3.51
N SER A 31 9.41 6.30 -2.87
CA SER A 31 8.66 6.21 -1.60
C SER A 31 9.26 5.18 -0.64
N GLY A 32 8.74 5.10 0.58
CA GLY A 32 8.90 3.92 1.42
C GLY A 32 8.20 2.69 0.82
N PRO A 33 8.63 1.47 1.15
CA PRO A 33 7.95 0.24 0.76
C PRO A 33 6.77 -0.09 1.70
N SER A 34 5.71 -0.68 1.14
CA SER A 34 4.65 -1.35 1.89
C SER A 34 4.66 -2.84 1.55
N ALA A 35 4.68 -3.72 2.54
CA ALA A 35 4.88 -5.15 2.35
C ALA A 35 3.79 -5.97 3.04
N VAL A 36 3.31 -7.02 2.38
CA VAL A 36 2.29 -7.93 2.89
C VAL A 36 2.57 -9.35 2.45
N VAL A 37 2.09 -10.33 3.20
CA VAL A 37 2.09 -11.73 2.80
C VAL A 37 0.67 -12.07 2.35
N THR A 38 0.51 -12.55 1.12
CA THR A 38 -0.81 -12.95 0.59
C THR A 38 -1.33 -14.20 1.29
N ALA A 39 -2.60 -14.53 1.08
CA ALA A 39 -3.23 -15.73 1.66
C ALA A 39 -2.50 -17.03 1.25
N GLU A 40 -1.85 -17.04 0.08
CA GLU A 40 -1.06 -18.16 -0.42
C GLU A 40 0.39 -18.20 0.15
N GLY A 41 0.71 -17.33 1.12
CA GLY A 41 2.04 -17.27 1.73
C GLY A 41 3.07 -16.49 0.92
N ARG A 42 2.66 -15.77 -0.13
CA ARG A 42 3.58 -15.03 -1.00
C ARG A 42 3.85 -13.63 -0.46
N LEU A 43 5.10 -13.34 -0.17
CA LEU A 43 5.54 -11.99 0.21
C LEU A 43 5.50 -11.06 -1.01
N THR A 44 4.76 -9.96 -0.90
CA THR A 44 4.63 -8.93 -1.93
C THR A 44 4.99 -7.57 -1.36
N VAL A 45 5.81 -6.81 -2.09
CA VAL A 45 6.23 -5.45 -1.75
C VAL A 45 5.67 -4.48 -2.79
N PHE A 46 5.23 -3.32 -2.34
CA PHE A 46 4.73 -2.21 -3.14
C PHE A 46 5.55 -0.96 -2.84
N ALA A 47 5.84 -0.18 -3.87
CA ALA A 47 6.45 1.13 -3.71
C ALA A 47 6.12 2.02 -4.90
N ARG A 48 6.19 3.33 -4.73
CA ARG A 48 6.07 4.29 -5.82
C ARG A 48 7.40 4.42 -6.56
N GLY A 49 7.36 4.35 -7.88
CA GLY A 49 8.52 4.58 -8.74
C GLY A 49 8.83 6.07 -8.94
N ALA A 50 9.98 6.38 -9.52
CA ALA A 50 10.34 7.75 -9.93
C ALA A 50 9.37 8.35 -10.98
N ASP A 51 8.65 7.49 -11.70
CA ASP A 51 7.58 7.84 -12.64
C ASP A 51 6.22 8.13 -11.97
N ASN A 52 6.16 8.12 -10.62
CA ASN A 52 4.97 8.25 -9.80
C ASN A 52 3.94 7.11 -9.92
N ALA A 53 4.23 6.05 -10.68
CA ALA A 53 3.40 4.85 -10.68
C ALA A 53 3.64 4.02 -9.42
N ILE A 54 2.67 3.21 -9.01
CA ILE A 54 2.92 2.16 -8.01
C ILE A 54 3.48 0.94 -8.73
N TRP A 55 4.56 0.40 -8.20
CA TRP A 55 5.22 -0.81 -8.64
C TRP A 55 5.12 -1.86 -7.55
N HIS A 56 5.06 -3.12 -7.95
CA HIS A 56 5.11 -4.23 -7.02
C HIS A 56 6.13 -5.30 -7.44
N LYS A 57 6.59 -6.06 -6.45
CA LYS A 57 7.51 -7.20 -6.60
C LYS A 57 7.08 -8.28 -5.62
N TYR A 58 7.14 -9.54 -6.02
CA TYR A 58 6.73 -10.65 -5.15
C TYR A 58 7.76 -11.77 -5.11
N TYR A 59 7.69 -12.60 -4.08
CA TYR A 59 8.58 -13.74 -3.87
C TYR A 59 7.87 -15.07 -4.12
N ASP A 60 8.32 -15.84 -5.11
CA ASP A 60 7.80 -17.17 -5.45
C ASP A 60 8.95 -18.09 -5.88
N GLY A 61 9.60 -18.73 -4.89
CA GLY A 61 10.88 -19.44 -5.09
C GLY A 61 12.07 -18.53 -5.49
N GLY A 62 11.81 -17.24 -5.66
CA GLY A 62 12.73 -16.19 -6.07
C GLY A 62 11.97 -14.88 -6.23
N TRP A 63 12.68 -13.76 -6.26
CA TRP A 63 12.05 -12.46 -6.46
C TRP A 63 11.70 -12.22 -7.93
N SER A 64 10.46 -11.82 -8.21
CA SER A 64 10.02 -11.40 -9.54
C SER A 64 10.77 -10.16 -10.05
N SER A 65 10.62 -9.80 -11.32
CA SER A 65 10.91 -8.42 -11.76
C SER A 65 9.96 -7.42 -11.11
N TRP A 66 10.31 -6.13 -11.11
CA TRP A 66 9.37 -5.07 -10.74
C TRP A 66 8.29 -4.95 -11.81
N ILE A 67 7.02 -4.92 -11.39
CA ILE A 67 5.85 -4.86 -12.27
C ILE A 67 5.08 -3.57 -11.95
N SER A 68 4.80 -2.76 -12.97
CA SER A 68 4.06 -1.51 -12.79
C SER A 68 2.57 -1.81 -12.68
N LEU A 69 1.92 -1.17 -11.70
CA LEU A 69 0.46 -1.08 -11.59
C LEU A 69 -0.06 0.25 -12.15
N GLY A 70 0.83 1.06 -12.75
CA GLY A 70 0.52 2.39 -13.26
C GLY A 70 0.04 3.35 -12.16
N GLY A 71 -0.82 4.29 -12.56
CA GLY A 71 -1.30 5.37 -11.71
C GLY A 71 -0.33 6.55 -11.64
N ALA A 72 -0.78 7.64 -11.03
CA ALA A 72 0.02 8.82 -10.75
C ALA A 72 -0.16 9.19 -9.28
N THR A 73 0.86 8.93 -8.47
CA THR A 73 0.77 8.99 -7.01
C THR A 73 1.84 9.87 -6.39
N THR A 74 1.60 10.35 -5.17
CA THR A 74 2.46 11.39 -4.56
C THR A 74 3.15 10.97 -3.27
N HIS A 75 2.76 9.86 -2.66
CA HIS A 75 3.19 9.40 -1.35
C HIS A 75 3.34 7.88 -1.32
N ASP A 76 3.77 7.36 -0.17
CA ASP A 76 3.88 5.93 0.11
C ASP A 76 2.52 5.22 -0.10
N PRO A 77 2.52 4.00 -0.67
CA PRO A 77 1.31 3.18 -0.73
C PRO A 77 1.03 2.51 0.63
N ALA A 78 -0.21 2.06 0.83
CA ALA A 78 -0.59 1.18 1.93
C ALA A 78 -1.20 -0.10 1.36
N ALA A 79 -0.53 -1.24 1.56
CA ALA A 79 -1.02 -2.54 1.13
C ALA A 79 -1.60 -3.33 2.30
N VAL A 80 -2.62 -4.13 2.01
CA VAL A 80 -3.30 -4.99 3.00
C VAL A 80 -3.89 -6.21 2.30
N VAL A 81 -4.07 -7.30 3.05
CA VAL A 81 -4.80 -8.48 2.59
C VAL A 81 -6.09 -8.56 3.38
N THR A 82 -7.24 -8.61 2.69
CA THR A 82 -8.55 -8.69 3.35
C THR A 82 -8.74 -10.04 4.04
N ALA A 83 -9.76 -10.14 4.90
CA ALA A 83 -10.10 -11.40 5.57
C ALA A 83 -10.41 -12.54 4.58
N GLU A 84 -10.90 -12.20 3.39
CA GLU A 84 -11.17 -13.14 2.28
C GLU A 84 -9.93 -13.44 1.42
N GLY A 85 -8.75 -12.97 1.82
CA GLY A 85 -7.48 -13.22 1.13
C GLY A 85 -7.20 -12.29 -0.04
N ARG A 86 -8.00 -11.24 -0.27
CA ARG A 86 -7.80 -10.31 -1.38
C ARG A 86 -6.69 -9.32 -1.08
N LEU A 87 -5.69 -9.26 -1.95
CA LEU A 87 -4.63 -8.25 -1.88
C LEU A 87 -5.13 -6.90 -2.41
N VAL A 88 -5.02 -5.86 -1.60
CA VAL A 88 -5.44 -4.49 -1.92
C VAL A 88 -4.27 -3.53 -1.67
N VAL A 89 -4.08 -2.57 -2.57
CA VAL A 89 -3.16 -1.44 -2.38
C VAL A 89 -3.92 -0.13 -2.50
N PHE A 90 -3.70 0.74 -1.51
CA PHE A 90 -4.21 2.10 -1.43
C PHE A 90 -3.08 3.09 -1.73
N ALA A 91 -3.42 4.20 -2.37
CA ALA A 91 -2.46 5.26 -2.66
C ALA A 91 -3.13 6.63 -2.71
N ARG A 92 -2.31 7.68 -2.61
CA ARG A 92 -2.69 9.05 -2.93
C ARG A 92 -2.50 9.37 -4.38
N SER A 93 -3.57 9.69 -5.09
CA SER A 93 -3.47 10.20 -6.47
C SER A 93 -2.79 11.58 -6.50
N SER A 94 -2.40 12.03 -7.69
CA SER A 94 -1.92 13.40 -7.91
C SER A 94 -3.01 14.46 -7.65
N SER A 95 -4.29 14.12 -7.80
CA SER A 95 -5.44 14.97 -7.43
C SER A 95 -5.67 15.05 -5.91
N GLY A 96 -4.95 14.25 -5.10
CA GLY A 96 -5.13 14.20 -3.66
C GLY A 96 -6.29 13.32 -3.19
N GLU A 97 -6.86 12.51 -4.08
CA GLU A 97 -7.88 11.53 -3.74
C GLU A 97 -7.25 10.24 -3.21
N LEU A 98 -8.00 9.53 -2.36
CA LEU A 98 -7.69 8.15 -2.03
C LEU A 98 -8.11 7.26 -3.21
N VAL A 99 -7.16 6.52 -3.75
CA VAL A 99 -7.42 5.51 -4.79
C VAL A 99 -7.01 4.14 -4.28
N HIS A 100 -7.67 3.10 -4.77
CA HIS A 100 -7.28 1.73 -4.48
C HIS A 100 -7.26 0.86 -5.73
N ARG A 101 -6.48 -0.21 -5.65
CA ARG A 101 -6.37 -1.28 -6.66
C ARG A 101 -6.35 -2.61 -5.93
N TYR A 102 -6.93 -3.66 -6.49
CA TYR A 102 -6.91 -4.97 -5.86
C TYR A 102 -6.67 -6.10 -6.85
N TYR A 103 -6.11 -7.19 -6.33
CA TYR A 103 -5.79 -8.41 -7.06
C TYR A 103 -7.00 -9.34 -7.09
N ASP A 104 -7.39 -9.83 -8.27
CA ASP A 104 -8.59 -10.68 -8.46
C ASP A 104 -8.28 -12.16 -8.72
N GLY A 105 -7.01 -12.55 -8.75
CA GLY A 105 -6.60 -13.94 -8.98
C GLY A 105 -6.60 -14.41 -10.43
N GLY A 106 -6.91 -13.55 -11.42
CA GLY A 106 -7.02 -13.91 -12.84
C GLY A 106 -5.78 -13.65 -13.70
N TRP A 107 -5.92 -13.82 -15.03
CA TRP A 107 -4.84 -13.65 -16.02
C TRP A 107 -4.44 -12.18 -16.29
N SER A 108 -5.34 -11.22 -16.02
CA SER A 108 -5.12 -9.76 -16.07
C SER A 108 -5.18 -9.15 -14.66
N SER A 109 -4.55 -9.86 -13.73
CA SER A 109 -4.80 -10.03 -12.30
C SER A 109 -5.07 -8.83 -11.38
N TRP A 110 -4.93 -7.61 -11.87
CA TRP A 110 -5.23 -6.41 -11.10
C TRP A 110 -6.31 -5.57 -11.76
N ILE A 111 -7.38 -5.30 -11.02
CA ILE A 111 -8.44 -4.37 -11.45
C ILE A 111 -7.88 -2.95 -11.58
N GLY A 112 -8.45 -2.11 -12.45
CA GLY A 112 -8.11 -0.68 -12.58
C GLY A 112 -8.04 0.09 -11.25
N TRP A 113 -7.37 1.25 -11.23
CA TRP A 113 -7.42 2.16 -10.07
C TRP A 113 -8.85 2.71 -9.91
N ILE A 114 -9.40 2.59 -8.71
CA ILE A 114 -10.74 3.04 -8.35
C ILE A 114 -10.61 4.19 -7.34
N SER A 115 -11.24 5.33 -7.61
CA SER A 115 -11.29 6.45 -6.67
C SER A 115 -12.30 6.17 -5.56
N LEU A 116 -11.86 6.43 -4.32
CA LEU A 116 -12.71 6.48 -3.12
C LEU A 116 -13.06 7.92 -2.74
N GLY A 117 -12.63 8.89 -3.56
CA GLY A 117 -12.76 10.33 -3.36
C GLY A 117 -11.95 10.85 -2.17
N GLY A 118 -12.43 11.95 -1.60
CA GLY A 118 -11.77 12.64 -0.49
C GLY A 118 -10.62 13.54 -0.94
N ALA A 119 -10.13 14.36 -0.02
CA ALA A 119 -8.99 15.25 -0.23
C ALA A 119 -8.00 15.02 0.91
N MET A 120 -6.99 14.20 0.64
CA MET A 120 -5.97 13.86 1.63
C MET A 120 -4.66 14.58 1.38
N VAL A 121 -3.85 14.72 2.43
CA VAL A 121 -2.58 15.45 2.37
C VAL A 121 -1.35 14.56 2.47
N ASP A 122 -1.48 13.34 2.99
CA ASP A 122 -0.38 12.36 3.14
C ASP A 122 -0.72 10.96 2.57
N GLN A 123 0.19 9.98 2.75
CA GLN A 123 -0.11 8.57 2.53
C GLN A 123 -1.30 8.06 3.37
N PRO A 124 -2.07 7.10 2.84
CA PRO A 124 -3.10 6.42 3.62
C PRO A 124 -2.49 5.44 4.63
N GLY A 125 -3.29 5.08 5.63
CA GLY A 125 -3.10 3.88 6.44
C GLY A 125 -4.24 2.89 6.19
N SER A 126 -3.99 1.58 6.27
CA SER A 126 -5.02 0.55 6.06
C SER A 126 -4.89 -0.57 7.07
N ALA A 127 -6.01 -1.12 7.53
CA ALA A 127 -6.07 -2.20 8.50
C ALA A 127 -7.27 -3.12 8.21
N VAL A 128 -7.23 -4.33 8.77
CA VAL A 128 -8.40 -5.23 8.82
C VAL A 128 -8.76 -5.44 10.28
N THR A 129 -10.01 -5.17 10.65
CA THR A 129 -10.46 -5.36 12.04
C THR A 129 -10.49 -6.84 12.42
N PRO A 130 -10.54 -7.18 13.72
CA PRO A 130 -10.72 -8.58 14.15
C PRO A 130 -11.96 -9.27 13.56
N GLU A 131 -13.00 -8.49 13.23
CA GLU A 131 -14.23 -8.97 12.58
C GLU A 131 -14.10 -9.10 11.06
N GLY A 132 -12.91 -8.87 10.51
CA GLY A 132 -12.60 -9.00 9.09
C GLY A 132 -12.90 -7.76 8.23
N ARG A 133 -13.24 -6.63 8.85
CA ARG A 133 -13.61 -5.41 8.11
C ARG A 133 -12.38 -4.67 7.62
N LEU A 134 -12.29 -4.44 6.33
CA LEU A 134 -11.26 -3.57 5.74
C LEU A 134 -11.56 -2.09 6.06
N VAL A 135 -10.59 -1.40 6.63
CA VAL A 135 -10.66 0.04 6.97
C VAL A 135 -9.46 0.76 6.38
N VAL A 136 -9.70 1.95 5.84
CA VAL A 136 -8.66 2.85 5.33
C VAL A 136 -8.80 4.22 5.99
N PHE A 137 -7.67 4.80 6.37
CA PHE A 137 -7.54 6.07 7.06
C PHE A 137 -6.77 7.05 6.19
N ALA A 138 -7.15 8.32 6.26
CA ALA A 138 -6.45 9.40 5.60
C ALA A 138 -6.46 10.66 6.47
N ARG A 139 -5.41 11.46 6.37
CA ARG A 139 -5.40 12.81 6.94
C ARG A 139 -5.95 13.79 5.91
N GLY A 140 -7.00 14.51 6.29
CA GLY A 140 -7.68 15.50 5.44
C GLY A 140 -6.92 16.82 5.33
N THR A 141 -7.37 17.70 4.45
CA THR A 141 -6.85 19.08 4.33
C THR A 141 -7.14 19.95 5.55
N ASP A 142 -8.09 19.53 6.39
CA ASP A 142 -8.41 20.11 7.70
C ASP A 142 -7.51 19.58 8.83
N ASN A 143 -6.53 18.72 8.51
CA ASN A 143 -5.67 17.99 9.45
C ASN A 143 -6.41 17.01 10.38
N ALA A 144 -7.69 16.74 10.15
CA ALA A 144 -8.42 15.69 10.84
C ALA A 144 -8.10 14.32 10.23
N ILE A 145 -8.28 13.26 11.02
CA ILE A 145 -8.27 11.90 10.47
C ILE A 145 -9.68 11.55 10.01
N TRP A 146 -9.75 11.02 8.81
CA TRP A 146 -10.93 10.50 8.18
C TRP A 146 -10.75 9.02 7.90
N HIS A 147 -11.83 8.25 7.90
CA HIS A 147 -11.79 6.85 7.51
C HIS A 147 -12.95 6.44 6.62
N LYS A 148 -12.74 5.39 5.83
CA LYS A 148 -13.78 4.59 5.18
C LYS A 148 -13.60 3.14 5.59
N TYR A 149 -14.69 2.38 5.57
CA TYR A 149 -14.64 0.93 5.72
C TYR A 149 -15.42 0.24 4.60
N TYR A 150 -15.10 -1.02 4.36
CA TYR A 150 -15.77 -1.85 3.38
C TYR A 150 -16.72 -2.84 4.06
N ASP A 151 -18.00 -2.83 3.65
CA ASP A 151 -19.06 -3.73 4.14
C ASP A 151 -20.05 -4.02 3.00
N GLY A 152 -19.67 -4.90 2.07
CA GLY A 152 -20.39 -5.10 0.79
C GLY A 152 -20.30 -3.91 -0.18
N GLY A 153 -19.75 -2.79 0.27
CA GLY A 153 -19.46 -1.56 -0.46
C GLY A 153 -18.69 -0.60 0.44
N TRP A 154 -18.10 0.44 -0.16
CA TRP A 154 -17.38 1.46 0.62
C TRP A 154 -18.35 2.42 1.31
N SER A 155 -18.12 2.69 2.60
CA SER A 155 -18.84 3.72 3.34
C SER A 155 -18.62 5.13 2.76
N SER A 156 -19.41 6.10 3.21
CA SER A 156 -19.01 7.51 3.11
C SER A 156 -17.78 7.78 3.98
N TRP A 157 -17.10 8.90 3.74
CA TRP A 157 -16.01 9.35 4.62
C TRP A 157 -16.57 9.76 5.98
N ILE A 158 -15.97 9.23 7.05
CA ILE A 158 -16.33 9.51 8.43
C ILE A 158 -15.14 10.18 9.11
N THR A 159 -15.35 11.32 9.76
CA THR A 159 -14.29 12.01 10.51
C THR A 159 -14.14 11.40 11.89
N LEU A 160 -12.88 11.17 12.29
CA LEU A 160 -12.48 10.89 13.67
C LEU A 160 -12.01 12.17 14.38
N GLY A 161 -12.02 13.31 13.68
CA GLY A 161 -11.54 14.60 14.19
C GLY A 161 -10.02 14.67 14.35
N GLY A 162 -9.58 15.62 15.17
CA GLY A 162 -8.17 15.89 15.47
C GLY A 162 -7.54 16.99 14.61
N ALA A 163 -6.30 17.34 14.96
CA ALA A 163 -5.44 18.28 14.24
C ALA A 163 -4.02 17.69 14.20
N LEU A 164 -3.81 16.69 13.35
CA LEU A 164 -2.59 15.89 13.31
C LEU A 164 -1.62 16.38 12.24
N THR A 165 -0.33 16.09 12.45
CA THR A 165 0.77 16.50 11.56
C THR A 165 1.43 15.34 10.84
N SER A 166 1.01 14.10 11.11
CA SER A 166 1.57 12.88 10.51
C SER A 166 0.49 12.04 9.87
N SER A 167 0.89 11.25 8.88
CA SER A 167 0.05 10.23 8.25
C SER A 167 -0.45 9.19 9.26
N PRO A 168 -1.70 8.69 9.14
CA PRO A 168 -2.15 7.55 9.92
C PRO A 168 -1.39 6.28 9.51
N ALA A 169 -1.11 5.41 10.48
CA ALA A 169 -0.64 4.05 10.23
C ALA A 169 -1.76 3.07 10.56
N GLY A 170 -1.97 2.07 9.70
CA GLY A 170 -2.83 0.92 10.00
C GLY A 170 -1.97 -0.29 10.37
N ILE A 171 -2.47 -1.13 11.28
CA ILE A 171 -1.87 -2.41 11.67
C ILE A 171 -2.89 -3.53 11.51
#